data_AF-A0A419F681-F1
#
_entry.id   AF-A0A419F681-F1
#
_cell.length_a   1.000
_cell.length_b   1.000
_cell.length_c   1.000
_cell.angle_alpha   90.00
_cell.angle_beta   90.00
_cell.angle_gamma   90.00
#
_symmetry.space_group_name_H-M   'P 1'
#
loop_
_entity.id
_entity.type
_entity.pdbx_description
1 polymer ?
#
loop_
_entity_poly.entity_id
_entity_poly.type
_entity_poly.pdbx_seq_one_letter_code
_entity_poly.pdbx_strand_id
1 'polypeptide(L)'
;MKAINISGEEPQIRAWAMVRLSGTGTTMNPWTTHLAEHEAAFQRVKAIAEQHGYVLNPDAERVMKVVGLMTENRVNAGRYFCPCKQTHPLDTVKDTVCPCPSWREEIEKDGHCFCKLFYCRE
;
A
#
# COMPACT_ATOMS: atom_id res chain seq x y z
N MET A 1 2.60 -21.42 -12.75
CA MET A 1 2.13 -20.04 -12.95
C MET A 1 0.68 -19.94 -12.49
N LYS A 2 0.32 -19.06 -11.55
CA LYS A 2 -1.11 -18.78 -11.28
C LYS A 2 -1.52 -17.59 -12.14
N ALA A 3 -2.42 -17.83 -13.09
CA ALA A 3 -3.06 -16.79 -13.87
C ALA A 3 -3.89 -15.92 -12.92
N ILE A 4 -3.58 -14.63 -12.89
CA ILE A 4 -4.32 -13.64 -12.12
C ILE A 4 -5.56 -13.31 -12.97
N ASN A 5 -6.75 -13.59 -12.46
CA ASN A 5 -8.00 -13.39 -13.18
C ASN A 5 -8.42 -11.91 -13.09
N ILE A 6 -8.27 -11.18 -14.19
CA ILE A 6 -8.32 -9.70 -14.30
C ILE A 6 -9.77 -9.16 -14.50
N SER A 7 -10.78 -10.03 -14.45
CA SER A 7 -12.12 -9.74 -15.00
C SER A 7 -13.07 -8.91 -14.09
N GLY A 8 -12.56 -8.25 -13.05
CA GLY A 8 -13.38 -7.45 -12.13
C GLY A 8 -12.60 -6.50 -11.21
N GLU A 9 -11.38 -6.13 -11.59
CA GLU A 9 -10.45 -5.43 -10.71
C GLU A 9 -10.82 -3.95 -10.49
N GLU A 10 -10.63 -3.46 -9.26
CA GLU A 10 -10.79 -2.05 -8.91
C GLU A 10 -9.94 -1.13 -9.81
N PRO A 11 -10.34 0.12 -10.04
CA PRO A 11 -9.59 1.08 -10.87
C PRO A 11 -8.10 1.15 -10.51
N GLN A 12 -7.78 1.05 -9.21
CA GLN A 12 -6.40 1.06 -8.69
C GLN A 12 -5.61 -0.20 -9.07
N ILE A 13 -6.26 -1.37 -9.00
CA ILE A 13 -5.67 -2.65 -9.42
C ILE A 13 -5.58 -2.74 -10.95
N ARG A 14 -6.55 -2.17 -11.68
CA ARG A 14 -6.50 -2.06 -13.14
C ARG A 14 -5.37 -1.14 -13.60
N ALA A 15 -5.12 -0.02 -12.91
CA ALA A 15 -3.96 0.84 -13.18
C ALA A 15 -2.63 0.06 -12.97
N TRP A 16 -2.54 -0.74 -11.91
CA TRP A 16 -1.42 -1.67 -11.69
C TRP A 16 -1.28 -2.72 -12.81
N ALA A 17 -2.40 -3.30 -13.27
CA ALA A 17 -2.40 -4.30 -14.32
C ALA A 17 -2.12 -3.71 -15.72
N MET A 18 -2.51 -2.46 -16.01
CA MET A 18 -2.26 -1.81 -17.31
C MET A 18 -0.78 -1.47 -17.53
N VAL A 19 -0.03 -1.18 -16.45
CA VAL A 19 1.44 -1.10 -16.50
C VAL A 19 2.09 -2.44 -16.88
N ARG A 20 1.36 -3.57 -16.85
CA ARG A 20 1.85 -4.89 -17.30
C ARG A 20 1.82 -5.09 -18.82
N LEU A 21 1.16 -4.24 -19.62
CA LEU A 21 0.82 -4.58 -21.01
C LEU A 21 1.66 -3.91 -22.10
N SER A 22 2.73 -3.17 -21.75
CA SER A 22 3.70 -2.67 -22.74
C SER A 22 4.85 -3.65 -22.96
N GLY A 23 4.59 -4.74 -23.70
CA GLY A 23 5.47 -5.40 -24.68
C GLY A 23 6.95 -5.76 -24.40
N THR A 24 7.53 -5.46 -23.25
CA THR A 24 8.91 -5.80 -22.89
C THR A 24 8.89 -6.44 -21.51
N GLY A 25 9.38 -7.68 -21.41
CA GLY A 25 9.23 -8.61 -20.28
C GLY A 25 9.87 -8.23 -18.93
N THR A 26 9.61 -7.02 -18.44
CA THR A 26 9.89 -6.62 -17.06
C THR A 26 8.62 -5.99 -16.50
N THR A 27 8.03 -6.63 -15.51
CA THR A 27 6.90 -6.09 -14.76
C THR A 27 7.35 -4.86 -13.96
N MET A 28 7.19 -3.66 -14.52
CA MET A 28 7.65 -2.43 -13.86
C MET A 28 6.59 -1.88 -12.89
N ASN A 29 6.46 -2.48 -11.71
CA ASN A 29 6.05 -1.66 -10.56
C ASN A 29 7.31 -0.86 -10.16
N PRO A 30 7.31 0.49 -10.27
CA PRO A 30 8.52 1.27 -10.00
C PRO A 30 8.94 1.23 -8.52
N TRP A 31 8.10 0.69 -7.64
CA TRP A 31 8.31 0.70 -6.20
C TRP A 31 8.70 -0.65 -5.61
N THR A 32 8.46 -1.77 -6.30
CA THR A 32 8.83 -3.11 -5.83
C THR A 32 8.88 -4.14 -6.96
N THR A 33 9.79 -5.11 -6.86
CA THR A 33 9.81 -6.29 -7.74
C THR A 33 8.92 -7.44 -7.23
N HIS A 34 8.42 -7.34 -5.99
CA HIS A 34 7.66 -8.37 -5.29
C HIS A 34 6.15 -8.24 -5.53
N LEU A 35 5.69 -8.47 -6.76
CA LEU A 35 4.30 -8.21 -7.17
C LEU A 35 3.24 -8.95 -6.34
N ALA A 36 3.48 -10.21 -5.98
CA ALA A 36 2.51 -11.00 -5.21
C ALA A 36 2.36 -10.43 -3.79
N GLU A 37 3.46 -10.00 -3.18
CA GLU A 37 3.45 -9.37 -1.86
C GLU A 37 2.85 -7.97 -1.91
N HIS A 38 3.04 -7.25 -3.01
CA HIS A 38 2.43 -5.94 -3.25
C HIS A 38 0.91 -6.04 -3.33
N GLU A 39 0.39 -7.04 -4.06
CA GLU A 39 -1.05 -7.31 -4.12
C GLU A 39 -1.60 -7.69 -2.74
N ALA A 40 -0.91 -8.57 -2.02
CA ALA A 40 -1.30 -8.93 -0.66
C ALA A 40 -1.31 -7.71 0.29
N ALA A 41 -0.32 -6.81 0.16
CA ALA A 41 -0.25 -5.57 0.91
C ALA A 41 -1.39 -4.61 0.54
N PHE A 42 -1.75 -4.52 -0.75
CA PHE A 42 -2.89 -3.72 -1.22
C PHE A 42 -4.20 -4.25 -0.65
N GLN A 43 -4.48 -5.54 -0.78
CA GLN A 43 -5.70 -6.16 -0.24
C GLN A 43 -5.79 -5.98 1.28
N ARG A 44 -4.64 -6.07 1.97
CA ARG A 44 -4.56 -5.79 3.41
C ARG A 44 -4.97 -4.36 3.75
N VAL A 45 -4.42 -3.34 3.07
CA VAL A 45 -4.76 -1.94 3.39
C VAL A 45 -6.20 -1.62 3.01
N LYS A 46 -6.71 -2.19 1.93
CA LYS A 46 -8.11 -2.07 1.55
C LYS A 46 -9.04 -2.62 2.63
N ALA A 47 -8.78 -3.85 3.09
CA ALA A 47 -9.56 -4.46 4.17
C ALA A 47 -9.52 -3.62 5.46
N ILE A 48 -8.35 -3.07 5.82
CA ILE A 48 -8.21 -2.17 6.98
C ILE A 48 -9.05 -0.91 6.80
N ALA A 49 -9.05 -0.30 5.61
CA ALA A 49 -9.86 0.87 5.32
C ALA A 49 -11.36 0.55 5.49
N GLU A 50 -11.83 -0.54 4.87
CA GLU A 50 -13.22 -0.98 4.94
C GLU A 50 -13.67 -1.31 6.38
N GLN A 51 -12.84 -2.05 7.13
CA GLN A 51 -13.11 -2.43 8.52
C GLN A 51 -13.22 -1.23 9.47
N HIS A 52 -12.62 -0.10 9.11
CA HIS A 52 -12.59 1.10 9.93
C HIS A 52 -13.43 2.26 9.36
N GLY A 53 -14.17 2.03 8.28
CA GLY A 53 -15.02 3.04 7.66
C GLY A 53 -14.24 4.14 6.93
N TYR A 54 -12.98 3.87 6.56
CA TYR A 54 -12.12 4.78 5.80
C TYR A 54 -12.10 4.39 4.32
N VAL A 55 -11.55 5.28 3.49
CA VAL A 55 -11.27 5.02 2.07
C VAL A 55 -9.77 5.17 1.79
N LEU A 56 -9.29 4.53 0.73
CA LEU A 56 -7.94 4.78 0.25
C LEU A 56 -7.88 6.09 -0.52
N ASN A 57 -6.68 6.67 -0.62
CA ASN A 57 -6.44 7.87 -1.41
C ASN A 57 -6.91 7.68 -2.88
N PRO A 58 -7.66 8.64 -3.46
CA PRO A 58 -8.07 8.58 -4.86
C PRO A 58 -6.90 8.58 -5.85
N ASP A 59 -5.75 9.14 -5.46
CA ASP A 59 -4.51 9.07 -6.24
C ASP A 59 -3.91 7.66 -6.17
N ALA A 60 -4.11 6.90 -7.24
CA ALA A 60 -3.62 5.53 -7.36
C ALA A 60 -2.08 5.45 -7.30
N GLU A 61 -1.34 6.44 -7.85
CA GLU A 61 0.11 6.44 -7.81
C GLU A 61 0.62 6.58 -6.37
N ARG A 62 -0.03 7.45 -5.58
CA ARG A 62 0.28 7.60 -4.15
C ARG A 62 0.02 6.31 -3.39
N VAL A 63 -1.12 5.66 -3.60
CA VAL A 63 -1.43 4.37 -2.96
C VAL A 63 -0.37 3.33 -3.35
N MET A 64 -0.08 3.18 -4.65
CA MET A 64 0.90 2.22 -5.14
C MET A 64 2.29 2.43 -4.55
N LYS A 65 2.73 3.68 -4.43
CA LYS A 65 4.01 4.05 -3.81
C LYS A 65 4.08 3.64 -2.35
N VAL A 66 3.08 4.03 -1.55
CA VAL A 66 3.07 3.75 -0.10
C VAL A 66 2.96 2.24 0.15
N VAL A 67 2.12 1.54 -0.60
CA VAL A 67 1.99 0.07 -0.53
C VAL A 67 3.27 -0.61 -1.00
N GLY A 68 3.94 -0.10 -2.03
CA GLY A 68 5.24 -0.57 -2.51
C GLY A 68 6.32 -0.54 -1.44
N LEU A 69 6.53 0.62 -0.81
CA LEU A 69 7.51 0.76 0.27
C LEU A 69 7.17 -0.13 1.48
N MET A 70 5.89 -0.25 1.83
CA MET A 70 5.43 -1.14 2.89
C MET A 70 5.62 -2.64 2.53
N THR A 71 5.58 -2.98 1.25
CA THR A 71 5.88 -4.33 0.74
C THR A 71 7.35 -4.65 0.94
N GLU A 72 8.25 -3.73 0.58
CA GLU A 72 9.69 -3.90 0.83
C GLU A 72 9.99 -4.09 2.32
N ASN A 73 9.32 -3.34 3.19
CA ASN A 73 9.44 -3.54 4.64
C ASN A 73 9.00 -4.95 5.07
N ARG A 74 7.89 -5.45 4.51
CA ARG A 74 7.38 -6.79 4.81
C ARG A 74 8.31 -7.89 4.32
N VAL A 75 8.89 -7.73 3.13
CA VAL A 75 9.81 -8.68 2.52
C VAL A 75 11.13 -8.71 3.30
N ASN A 76 11.70 -7.55 3.60
CA ASN A 76 13.02 -7.46 4.21
C ASN A 76 13.01 -7.72 5.73
N ALA A 77 11.94 -7.32 6.44
CA ALA A 77 11.91 -7.32 7.90
C ALA A 77 10.71 -8.06 8.50
N GLY A 78 9.90 -8.72 7.67
CA GLY A 78 8.85 -9.62 8.14
C GLY A 78 7.53 -8.95 8.56
N ARG A 79 7.46 -7.61 8.59
CA ARG A 79 6.28 -6.86 9.06
C ARG A 79 6.00 -5.64 8.19
N TYR A 80 4.74 -5.22 8.12
CA TYR A 80 4.31 -4.05 7.35
C TYR A 80 4.62 -2.74 8.10
N PHE A 81 5.88 -2.37 8.24
CA PHE A 81 6.28 -1.10 8.88
C PHE A 81 5.73 0.12 8.14
N CYS A 82 5.33 1.20 8.83
CA CYS A 82 4.89 2.41 8.14
C CYS A 82 6.09 3.01 7.41
N PRO A 83 6.05 3.11 6.07
CA PRO A 83 7.15 3.70 5.32
C PRO A 83 7.33 5.19 5.63
N CYS A 84 6.35 5.80 6.30
CA CYS A 84 6.26 7.21 6.65
C CYS A 84 6.90 7.60 8.00
N LYS A 85 7.02 6.63 8.92
CA LYS A 85 7.40 6.85 10.33
C LYS A 85 8.51 5.89 10.77
N GLN A 86 9.24 5.33 9.81
CA GLN A 86 10.35 4.43 10.05
C GLN A 86 11.69 5.17 10.05
N THR A 87 12.68 4.62 10.75
CA THR A 87 14.08 5.05 10.63
C THR A 87 14.71 4.52 9.34
N HIS A 88 15.82 5.14 8.93
CA HIS A 88 16.65 4.67 7.81
C HIS A 88 18.09 4.51 8.30
N PRO A 89 18.59 3.28 8.48
CA PRO A 89 17.95 1.98 8.21
C PRO A 89 16.77 1.64 9.14
N LEU A 90 15.93 0.69 8.71
CA LEU A 90 14.76 0.21 9.45
C LEU A 90 15.18 -0.45 10.77
N ASP A 91 14.57 -0.04 11.88
CA ASP A 91 14.75 -0.62 13.22
C ASP A 91 13.49 -1.38 13.65
N THR A 92 13.55 -2.72 13.59
CA THR A 92 12.39 -3.58 13.89
C THR A 92 11.86 -3.50 15.33
N VAL A 93 12.63 -2.92 16.25
CA VAL A 93 12.26 -2.74 17.67
C VAL A 93 11.57 -1.40 17.89
N LYS A 94 12.02 -0.34 17.19
CA LYS A 94 11.50 1.02 17.38
C LYS A 94 10.44 1.42 16.37
N ASP A 95 10.53 0.93 15.15
CA ASP A 95 9.67 1.36 14.06
C ASP A 95 8.26 0.79 14.19
N THR A 96 7.29 1.58 13.74
CA THR A 96 5.89 1.25 13.91
C THR A 96 5.33 0.48 12.72
N VAL A 97 4.41 -0.45 12.97
CA VAL A 97 3.68 -1.16 11.92
C VAL A 97 2.50 -0.33 11.43
N CYS A 98 2.14 -0.47 10.16
CA CYS A 98 0.96 0.12 9.56
C CYS A 98 -0.28 -0.75 9.85
N PRO A 99 -1.39 -0.21 10.36
CA PRO A 99 -1.61 1.20 10.67
C PRO A 99 -0.86 1.65 11.92
N CYS A 100 -0.22 2.81 11.86
CA CYS A 100 0.57 3.35 12.97
C CYS A 100 -0.34 3.90 14.08
N PRO A 101 0.11 3.97 15.36
CA PRO A 101 -0.71 4.41 16.48
C PRO A 101 -1.41 5.76 16.27
N SER A 102 -0.72 6.72 15.63
CA SER A 102 -1.24 8.07 15.42
C SER A 102 -2.22 8.20 14.25
N TRP A 103 -2.44 7.16 13.44
CA TRP A 103 -3.19 7.30 12.18
C TRP A 103 -4.64 7.77 12.38
N ARG A 104 -5.32 7.35 13.45
CA ARG A 104 -6.71 7.75 13.74
C ARG A 104 -6.79 9.22 14.10
N GLU A 105 -5.90 9.68 14.99
CA GLU A 105 -5.83 11.08 15.40
C GLU A 105 -5.49 11.98 14.20
N GLU A 106 -4.59 11.53 13.31
CA GLU A 106 -4.27 12.23 12.06
C GLU A 106 -5.49 12.30 11.13
N ILE A 107 -6.23 11.20 10.95
CA ILE A 107 -7.43 11.19 10.10
C ILE A 107 -8.54 12.06 10.69
N GLU A 108 -8.75 12.03 12.00
CA GLU A 108 -9.76 12.86 12.67
C GLU A 108 -9.45 14.35 12.54
N LYS A 109 -8.17 14.72 12.66
CA LYS A 109 -7.73 16.11 12.62
C LYS A 109 -7.60 16.66 11.20
N ASP A 110 -6.98 15.90 10.31
CA ASP A 110 -6.55 16.37 8.98
C ASP A 110 -7.37 15.74 7.83
N GLY A 111 -8.34 14.87 8.14
CA GLY A 111 -9.14 14.12 7.17
C GLY A 111 -8.40 12.94 6.53
N HIS A 112 -7.11 12.78 6.80
CA HIS A 112 -6.28 11.71 6.26
C HIS A 112 -5.08 11.39 7.17
N CYS A 113 -4.55 10.16 7.09
CA CYS A 113 -3.31 9.84 7.81
C CYS A 113 -2.11 10.59 7.20
N PHE A 114 -1.00 10.72 7.92
CA PHE A 114 0.17 11.52 7.49
C PHE A 114 0.69 11.15 6.09
N CYS A 115 0.75 9.85 5.78
CA CYS A 115 1.21 9.38 4.48
C CYS A 115 0.18 9.52 3.36
N LYS A 116 -1.02 10.03 3.64
CA LYS A 116 -2.14 10.15 2.69
C LYS A 116 -2.48 8.81 2.05
N LEU A 117 -2.52 7.73 2.85
CA LEU A 117 -2.97 6.41 2.40
C LEU A 117 -4.45 6.22 2.72
N PHE A 118 -4.85 6.51 3.96
CA PHE A 118 -6.21 6.41 4.46
C PHE A 118 -6.84 7.79 4.61
N TYR A 119 -8.11 7.91 4.22
CA TYR A 119 -8.92 9.11 4.27
C TYR A 119 -10.22 8.81 5.02
N CYS A 120 -10.74 9.83 5.73
CA CYS A 120 -12.09 9.76 6.26
C CYS A 120 -13.08 9.63 5.09
N ARG A 121 -14.16 8.88 5.30
CA ARG A 121 -15.31 8.88 4.40
C ARG A 121 -16.13 10.11 4.78
N GLU A 122 -16.14 11.13 3.92
CA GLU A 122 -17.03 12.29 4.08
C GLU A 122 -18.49 11.87 4.32
#